data_AF-A0A432Q975-F1
#
_entry.id   AF-A0A432Q975-F1
#
_cell.length_a   1.000
_cell.length_b   1.000
_cell.length_c   1.000
_cell.angle_alpha   90.00
_cell.angle_beta   90.00
_cell.angle_gamma   90.00
#
_symmetry.space_group_name_H-M   'P 1'
#
loop_
_entity.id
_entity.type
_entity.pdbx_description
1 polymer ?
#
loop_
_entity_poly.entity_id
_entity_poly.type
_entity_poly.pdbx_seq_one_letter_code
_entity_poly.pdbx_strand_id
1 'polypeptide(L)'
;MITLDITLFIHIINMIVMMVVLNAILYKPVLGILEKRREKLDSLARDVEQFEENARQRQADVDRKMHEASMQAKKALDGARSEAQAAGAEKLAAIRKEAESEKEKQLAELRAQIEKARKELADNVAGFAQEMAGKILGRSLEA
;
A
#
# COMPACT_ATOMS: atom_id res chain seq x y z
N MET A 1 -91.70 -38.22 -35.38
CA MET A 1 -91.19 -37.02 -36.06
C MET A 1 -90.51 -36.17 -34.99
N ILE A 2 -89.26 -35.76 -35.20
CA ILE A 2 -88.58 -34.88 -34.25
C ILE A 2 -89.18 -33.49 -34.44
N THR A 3 -90.09 -33.09 -33.56
CA THR A 3 -90.52 -31.69 -33.49
C THR A 3 -89.37 -30.89 -32.91
N LEU A 4 -88.82 -30.00 -33.73
CA LEU A 4 -87.78 -29.08 -33.33
C LEU A 4 -88.45 -27.97 -32.50
N ASP A 5 -88.55 -28.17 -31.19
CA ASP A 5 -89.20 -27.23 -30.28
C ASP A 5 -88.26 -26.11 -29.81
N ILE A 6 -88.85 -24.95 -29.44
CA ILE A 6 -88.15 -23.78 -28.86
C ILE A 6 -87.28 -24.15 -27.65
N THR A 7 -87.64 -25.22 -26.94
CA THR A 7 -86.87 -25.77 -25.82
C THR A 7 -85.47 -26.24 -26.21
N LEU A 8 -85.27 -26.76 -27.42
CA LEU A 8 -83.94 -27.11 -27.93
C LEU A 8 -83.06 -25.86 -28.08
N PHE A 9 -83.63 -24.77 -28.62
CA PHE A 9 -82.95 -23.48 -28.75
C PHE A 9 -82.57 -22.90 -27.38
N ILE A 10 -83.48 -22.96 -26.40
CA ILE A 10 -83.21 -22.52 -25.03
C ILE A 10 -82.09 -23.36 -24.39
N HIS A 11 -82.06 -24.67 -24.64
CA HIS A 11 -81.01 -25.54 -24.11
C HIS A 11 -79.63 -25.24 -24.73
N ILE A 12 -79.57 -24.97 -26.04
CA ILE A 12 -78.35 -24.53 -26.73
C ILE A 12 -77.84 -23.21 -26.12
N ILE A 13 -78.73 -22.23 -25.93
CA ILE A 13 -78.36 -20.96 -25.30
C ILE A 13 -77.86 -21.19 -23.87
N ASN A 14 -78.52 -22.03 -23.07
CA ASN A 14 -78.08 -22.35 -21.71
C ASN A 14 -76.67 -22.97 -21.69
N MET A 15 -76.37 -23.89 -22.62
CA MET A 15 -75.06 -24.52 -22.74
C MET A 15 -73.97 -23.50 -23.13
N ILE A 16 -74.27 -22.60 -24.07
CA ILE A 16 -73.36 -21.50 -24.44
C ILE A 16 -73.12 -20.56 -23.25
N VAL A 17 -74.17 -20.15 -22.54
CA VAL A 17 -74.05 -19.28 -21.36
C VAL A 17 -73.19 -19.96 -20.29
N MET A 18 -73.43 -21.25 -20.01
CA MET A 18 -72.62 -22.03 -19.06
C MET A 18 -71.14 -22.09 -19.49
N MET A 19 -70.87 -22.29 -20.78
CA MET A 19 -69.51 -22.33 -21.33
C MET A 19 -68.80 -20.98 -21.16
N VAL A 20 -69.49 -19.87 -21.41
CA VAL A 20 -68.93 -18.51 -21.24
C VAL A 20 -68.66 -18.22 -19.77
N VAL A 21 -69.59 -18.56 -18.87
CA VAL A 21 -69.42 -18.39 -17.42
C VAL A 21 -68.23 -19.21 -16.92
N LEU A 22 -68.11 -20.47 -17.33
CA LEU A 22 -67.00 -21.34 -16.94
C LEU A 22 -65.65 -20.84 -17.47
N ASN A 23 -65.62 -20.34 -18.72
CA ASN A 23 -64.41 -19.75 -19.30
C ASN A 23 -63.95 -18.51 -18.51
N ALA A 24 -64.90 -17.64 -18.15
CA ALA A 24 -64.61 -16.42 -17.40
C ALA A 24 -64.20 -16.69 -15.94
N ILE A 25 -64.88 -17.61 -15.25
CA ILE A 25 -64.69 -17.87 -13.83
C ILE A 25 -63.56 -18.87 -13.54
N LEU A 26 -63.30 -19.84 -14.43
CA LEU A 26 -62.38 -20.93 -14.14
C LEU A 26 -61.15 -20.93 -15.04
N TYR A 27 -61.35 -20.98 -16.37
CA TYR A 27 -60.22 -21.15 -17.30
C TYR A 27 -59.27 -19.95 -17.27
N LYS A 28 -59.79 -18.72 -17.40
CA LYS A 28 -58.97 -17.51 -17.35
C LYS A 28 -58.14 -17.36 -16.06
N PRO A 29 -58.71 -17.45 -14.84
CA PRO A 29 -57.91 -17.30 -13.63
C PRO A 29 -56.94 -18.45 -13.40
N VAL A 30 -57.29 -19.70 -13.76
CA VAL A 30 -56.36 -20.83 -13.62
C VAL A 30 -55.14 -20.68 -14.54
N LEU A 31 -55.36 -20.30 -15.79
CA LEU A 31 -54.28 -19.98 -16.73
C LEU A 31 -53.40 -18.83 -16.21
N GLY A 32 -54.01 -17.76 -15.70
CA GLY A 32 -53.26 -16.64 -15.13
C GLY A 32 -52.42 -17.02 -13.90
N ILE A 33 -52.88 -17.95 -13.06
CA ILE A 33 -52.08 -18.46 -11.92
C ILE A 33 -50.91 -19.31 -12.40
N LEU A 34 -51.12 -20.16 -13.41
CA LEU A 34 -50.06 -20.98 -14.01
C LEU A 34 -48.98 -20.10 -14.66
N GLU A 35 -49.39 -19.06 -15.37
CA GLU A 35 -48.48 -18.09 -16.00
C GLU A 35 -47.69 -17.32 -14.94
N LYS A 36 -48.34 -16.81 -13.89
CA LYS A 36 -47.65 -16.18 -12.76
C LYS A 36 -46.67 -17.11 -12.05
N ARG A 37 -47.00 -18.40 -11.93
CA ARG A 37 -46.07 -19.39 -11.35
C ARG A 37 -44.85 -19.59 -12.24
N ARG A 38 -45.07 -19.72 -13.55
CA ARG A 38 -43.98 -19.85 -14.53
C ARG A 38 -43.08 -18.62 -14.53
N GLU A 39 -43.67 -17.43 -14.57
CA GLU A 39 -42.94 -16.17 -14.56
C GLU A 39 -42.11 -16.01 -13.28
N LYS A 40 -42.66 -16.36 -12.11
CA LYS A 40 -41.91 -16.37 -10.85
C LYS A 40 -40.74 -17.34 -10.88
N LEU A 41 -40.93 -18.56 -11.37
CA LEU A 41 -39.84 -19.54 -11.45
C LEU A 41 -38.74 -19.06 -12.40
N ASP A 42 -39.12 -18.52 -13.55
CA ASP A 42 -38.17 -17.97 -14.51
C ASP A 42 -37.45 -16.73 -13.94
N SER A 43 -38.13 -15.88 -13.17
CA SER A 43 -37.48 -14.72 -12.52
C SER A 43 -36.51 -15.17 -11.43
N LEU A 44 -36.90 -16.13 -10.59
CA LEU A 44 -36.05 -16.71 -9.56
C LEU A 44 -34.79 -17.34 -10.18
N ALA A 45 -34.92 -18.07 -11.29
CA ALA A 45 -33.79 -18.65 -11.99
C ALA A 45 -32.83 -17.58 -12.54
N ARG A 46 -33.37 -16.53 -13.17
CA ARG A 46 -32.57 -15.38 -13.65
C ARG A 46 -31.88 -14.64 -12.51
N ASP A 47 -32.58 -14.40 -11.41
CA ASP A 47 -32.02 -13.71 -10.25
C ASP A 47 -30.87 -14.51 -9.66
N VAL A 48 -31.00 -15.84 -9.53
CA VAL A 48 -29.92 -16.72 -9.06
C VAL A 48 -28.70 -16.65 -9.98
N GLU A 49 -28.89 -16.76 -11.29
CA GLU A 49 -27.80 -16.65 -12.27
C GLU A 49 -27.09 -15.29 -12.18
N GLN A 50 -27.88 -14.21 -12.08
CA GLN A 50 -27.35 -12.86 -11.94
C GLN A 50 -26.61 -12.66 -10.60
N PHE A 51 -27.10 -13.22 -9.50
CA PHE A 51 -26.41 -13.17 -8.21
C PHE A 51 -25.11 -13.96 -8.23
N GLU A 52 -25.07 -15.14 -8.85
CA GLU A 52 -23.85 -15.91 -9.03
C GLU A 52 -22.83 -15.15 -9.88
N GLU A 53 -23.24 -14.57 -11.00
CA GLU A 53 -22.36 -13.80 -11.87
C GLU A 53 -21.81 -12.58 -11.13
N ASN A 54 -22.68 -11.81 -10.47
CA ASN A 54 -22.27 -10.66 -9.66
C ASN A 54 -21.31 -11.05 -8.53
N ALA A 55 -21.55 -12.19 -7.87
CA ALA A 55 -20.66 -12.68 -6.82
C ALA A 55 -19.28 -13.04 -7.37
N ARG A 56 -19.22 -13.75 -8.52
CA ARG A 56 -17.96 -14.08 -9.20
C ARG A 56 -17.21 -12.82 -9.64
N GLN A 57 -17.90 -11.85 -10.23
CA GLN A 57 -17.30 -10.57 -10.64
C GLN A 57 -16.77 -9.78 -9.45
N ARG A 58 -17.54 -9.67 -8.36
CA ARG A 58 -17.11 -9.00 -7.13
C ARG A 58 -15.90 -9.68 -6.50
N GLN A 59 -15.87 -11.02 -6.48
CA GLN A 59 -14.73 -11.77 -5.97
C GLN A 59 -13.48 -11.49 -6.82
N ALA A 60 -13.60 -11.56 -8.15
CA ALA A 60 -12.49 -11.26 -9.06
C ALA A 60 -11.97 -9.82 -8.92
N ASP A 61 -12.88 -8.85 -8.73
CA ASP A 61 -12.50 -7.46 -8.49
C ASP A 61 -11.78 -7.25 -7.15
N VAL A 62 -12.23 -7.95 -6.09
CA VAL A 62 -11.56 -7.92 -4.78
C VAL A 62 -10.17 -8.53 -4.91
N ASP A 63 -10.04 -9.70 -5.53
CA ASP A 63 -8.76 -10.36 -5.72
C ASP A 63 -7.79 -9.50 -6.54
N ARG A 64 -8.28 -8.86 -7.61
CA ARG A 64 -7.48 -7.91 -8.41
C ARG A 64 -7.01 -6.72 -7.56
N LYS A 65 -7.91 -6.08 -6.82
CA LYS A 65 -7.57 -4.94 -5.94
C LYS A 65 -6.58 -5.33 -4.84
N MET A 66 -6.74 -6.51 -4.25
CA MET A 66 -5.82 -7.02 -3.24
C MET A 66 -4.43 -7.27 -3.82
N HIS A 67 -4.36 -7.81 -5.03
CA HIS A 67 -3.09 -8.02 -5.72
C HIS A 67 -2.41 -6.69 -6.08
N GLU A 68 -3.15 -5.74 -6.64
CA GLU A 68 -2.66 -4.39 -6.93
C GLU A 68 -2.16 -3.67 -5.67
N ALA A 69 -2.93 -3.71 -4.58
CA ALA A 69 -2.53 -3.12 -3.31
C ALA A 69 -1.26 -3.76 -2.75
N SER A 70 -1.13 -5.10 -2.82
CA SER A 70 0.07 -5.82 -2.40
C SER A 70 1.29 -5.44 -3.23
N MET A 71 1.13 -5.30 -4.56
CA MET A 71 2.19 -4.86 -5.47
C MET A 71 2.62 -3.42 -5.19
N GLN A 72 1.68 -2.50 -4.96
CA GLN A 72 1.96 -1.12 -4.59
C GLN A 72 2.68 -1.03 -3.24
N ALA A 73 2.22 -1.78 -2.23
CA ALA A 73 2.85 -1.84 -0.92
C ALA A 73 4.30 -2.36 -1.02
N LYS A 74 4.53 -3.42 -1.80
CA LYS A 74 5.87 -3.96 -2.04
C LYS A 74 6.76 -2.93 -2.73
N LYS A 75 6.26 -2.26 -3.79
CA LYS A 75 7.00 -1.20 -4.49
C LYS A 75 7.34 -0.02 -3.58
N ALA A 76 6.40 0.39 -2.71
CA ALA A 76 6.64 1.45 -1.74
C ALA A 76 7.69 1.04 -0.69
N LEU A 77 7.62 -0.19 -0.19
CA LEU A 77 8.60 -0.72 0.76
C LEU A 77 10.00 -0.84 0.14
N ASP A 78 10.09 -1.34 -1.08
CA ASP A 78 11.35 -1.45 -1.81
C ASP A 78 11.95 -0.07 -2.12
N GLY A 79 11.11 0.90 -2.49
CA GLY A 79 11.51 2.30 -2.64
C GLY A 79 12.05 2.91 -1.34
N ALA A 80 11.30 2.78 -0.25
CA ALA A 80 11.72 3.27 1.06
C ALA A 80 13.02 2.62 1.55
N ARG A 81 13.21 1.32 1.29
CA ARG A 81 14.46 0.61 1.60
C ARG A 81 15.64 1.13 0.79
N SER A 82 15.45 1.34 -0.52
CA SER A 82 16.50 1.88 -1.39
C SER A 82 16.87 3.31 -0.98
N GLU A 83 15.88 4.15 -0.65
CA GLU A 83 16.09 5.51 -0.19
C GLU A 83 16.82 5.54 1.16
N ALA A 84 16.40 4.70 2.12
CA ALA A 84 17.08 4.56 3.40
C ALA A 84 18.54 4.08 3.24
N GLN A 85 18.80 3.14 2.32
CA GLN A 85 20.16 2.70 2.00
C GLN A 85 21.00 3.82 1.38
N ALA A 86 20.44 4.58 0.43
CA ALA A 86 21.13 5.71 -0.20
C ALA A 86 21.44 6.81 0.82
N ALA A 87 20.47 7.22 1.63
CA ALA A 87 20.65 8.21 2.68
C ALA A 87 21.64 7.74 3.75
N GLY A 88 21.64 6.44 4.10
CA GLY A 88 22.62 5.84 4.99
C GLY A 88 24.04 5.87 4.43
N ALA A 89 24.20 5.53 3.15
CA ALA A 89 25.48 5.59 2.47
C ALA A 89 26.02 7.02 2.35
N GLU A 90 25.15 7.99 2.03
CA GLU A 90 25.50 9.41 1.96
C GLU A 90 25.94 9.95 3.32
N LYS A 91 25.16 9.68 4.39
CA LYS A 91 25.55 10.06 5.76
C LYS A 91 26.88 9.44 6.17
N LEU A 92 27.10 8.16 5.86
CA LEU A 92 28.35 7.49 6.18
C LEU A 92 29.53 8.10 5.42
N ALA A 93 29.34 8.46 4.15
CA ALA A 93 30.35 9.14 3.34
C ALA A 93 30.68 10.54 3.90
N ALA A 94 29.65 11.29 4.31
CA ALA A 94 29.82 12.61 4.93
C ALA A 94 30.61 12.51 6.25
N ILE A 95 30.22 11.58 7.13
CA ILE A 95 30.92 11.35 8.42
C ILE A 95 32.38 10.94 8.17
N ARG A 96 32.65 10.07 7.19
CA ARG A 96 34.03 9.67 6.85
C ARG A 96 34.87 10.87 6.39
N LYS A 97 34.31 11.71 5.51
CA LYS A 97 34.98 12.90 5.01
C LYS A 97 35.26 13.91 6.13
N GLU A 98 34.31 14.09 7.05
CA GLU A 98 34.46 14.98 8.19
C GLU A 98 35.54 14.45 9.16
N ALA A 99 35.53 13.15 9.46
CA ALA A 99 36.56 12.51 10.27
C ALA A 99 37.96 12.58 9.64
N GLU A 100 38.08 12.41 8.32
CA GLU A 100 39.34 12.60 7.60
C GLU A 100 39.83 14.05 7.68
N SER A 101 38.95 15.03 7.47
CA SER A 101 39.30 16.44 7.59
C SER A 101 39.71 16.82 9.01
N GLU A 102 39.01 16.30 10.02
CA GLU A 102 39.33 16.54 11.42
C GLU A 102 40.70 15.94 11.78
N LYS A 103 40.96 14.71 11.32
CA LYS A 103 42.27 14.06 11.50
C LYS A 103 43.40 14.85 10.83
N GLU A 104 43.19 15.36 9.62
CA GLU A 104 44.18 16.20 8.94
C GLU A 104 44.44 17.51 9.69
N LYS A 105 43.38 18.17 10.20
CA LYS A 105 43.52 19.38 11.03
C LYS A 105 44.30 19.10 12.32
N GLN A 106 43.94 18.04 13.05
CA GLN A 106 44.65 17.65 14.27
C GLN A 106 46.12 17.31 14.00
N LEU A 107 46.43 16.63 12.88
CA LEU A 107 47.81 16.35 12.49
C LEU A 107 48.59 17.62 12.13
N ALA A 108 47.96 18.59 11.47
CA ALA A 108 48.57 19.87 11.15
C ALA A 108 48.85 20.69 12.42
N GLU A 109 47.90 20.76 13.35
CA GLU A 109 48.06 21.40 14.65
C GLU A 109 49.17 20.74 15.47
N LEU A 110 49.21 19.41 15.53
CA LEU A 110 50.25 18.67 16.23
C LEU A 110 51.64 18.97 15.67
N ARG A 111 51.79 19.02 14.34
CA ARG A 111 53.05 19.42 13.70
C ARG A 111 53.45 20.85 14.05
N ALA A 112 52.50 21.78 14.04
CA ALA A 112 52.75 23.16 14.44
C ALA A 112 53.17 23.28 15.91
N GLN A 113 52.54 22.51 16.81
CA GLN A 113 52.92 22.45 18.23
C GLN A 113 54.31 21.85 18.43
N ILE A 114 54.66 20.79 17.70
CA ILE A 114 56.01 20.19 17.74
C ILE A 114 57.07 21.19 17.28
N GLU A 115 56.83 21.91 16.18
CA GLU A 115 57.76 22.93 15.68
C GLU A 115 57.90 24.10 16.65
N LYS A 116 56.80 24.53 17.28
CA LYS A 116 56.84 25.57 18.32
C LYS A 116 57.62 25.10 19.55
N ALA A 117 57.35 23.90 20.04
CA ALA A 117 58.06 23.31 21.17
C ALA A 117 59.55 23.12 20.87
N ARG A 118 59.93 22.73 19.64
CA ARG A 118 61.33 22.64 19.21
C ARG A 118 62.03 24.00 19.23
N LYS A 119 61.39 25.06 18.75
CA LYS A 119 61.94 26.43 18.80
C LYS A 119 62.13 26.90 20.23
N GLU A 120 61.10 26.77 21.06
CA GLU A 120 61.19 27.11 22.49
C GLU A 120 62.31 26.31 23.18
N LEU A 121 62.46 25.02 22.89
CA LEU A 121 63.55 24.22 23.46
C LEU A 121 64.92 24.72 22.98
N ALA A 122 65.08 25.05 21.69
CA ALA A 122 66.32 25.60 21.16
C ALA A 122 66.69 26.95 21.77
N ASP A 123 65.71 27.84 21.96
CA ASP A 123 65.91 29.15 22.61
C ASP A 123 66.30 28.97 24.09
N ASN A 124 65.67 28.01 24.78
CA ASN A 124 65.97 27.70 26.18
C ASN A 124 67.28 26.92 26.37
N VAL A 125 67.80 26.21 25.35
CA VAL A 125 69.08 25.48 25.43
C VAL A 125 70.24 26.43 25.72
N ALA A 126 70.25 27.65 25.17
CA ALA A 126 71.25 28.65 25.48
C ALA A 126 71.19 29.08 26.96
N GLY A 127 69.97 29.32 27.49
CA GLY A 127 69.74 29.63 28.89
C GLY A 127 70.16 28.49 29.83
N PHE A 128 69.76 27.25 29.52
CA PHE A 128 70.15 26.07 30.30
C PHE A 128 71.66 25.80 30.24
N ALA A 129 72.31 26.02 29.09
CA ALA A 129 73.76 25.89 28.97
C ALA A 129 74.50 26.94 29.81
N GLN A 130 74.00 28.18 29.85
CA GLN A 130 74.56 29.26 30.66
C GLN A 130 74.35 29.00 32.17
N GLU A 131 73.18 28.47 32.55
CA GLU A 131 72.86 28.09 33.92
C GLU A 131 73.69 26.87 34.39
N MET A 132 73.90 25.88 33.52
CA MET A 132 74.80 24.75 33.79
C MET A 132 76.26 25.19 33.85
N ALA A 133 76.72 26.05 32.94
CA ALA A 133 78.07 26.61 32.97
C ALA A 133 78.30 27.42 34.25
N GLY A 134 77.32 28.21 34.69
CA GLY A 134 77.35 28.93 35.97
C GLY A 134 77.44 28.00 37.18
N LYS A 135 76.70 26.87 37.18
CA LYS A 135 76.80 25.86 38.26
C LYS A 135 78.12 25.10 38.27
N ILE A 136 78.69 24.77 37.11
CA ILE A 136 79.96 24.02 37.02
C ILE A 136 81.18 24.91 37.28
N LEU A 137 81.16 26.16 36.81
CA LEU A 137 82.27 27.12 36.97
C LEU A 137 82.24 27.86 38.31
N GLY A 138 81.16 27.73 39.10
CA GLY A 138 81.07 28.25 40.46
C GLY A 138 81.12 29.78 40.58
N ARG A 139 80.98 30.51 39.47
CA ARG A 139 80.97 31.98 39.43
C ARG A 139 80.06 32.45 38.30
N SER A 140 79.08 33.29 38.66
CA SER A 140 78.19 33.96 37.71
C SER A 140 79.00 34.76 36.70
N LEU A 141 78.86 34.45 35.42
CA LEU A 141 79.30 35.31 34.33
C LEU A 141 78.16 36.28 34.04
N GLU A 142 78.22 37.44 34.67
CA GLU A 142 77.43 38.62 34.31
C GLU A 142 78.15 39.34 33.15
N ALA A 143 77.52 39.35 31.98
CA ALA A 143 77.57 40.40 30.96
C ALA A 143 76.45 40.13 29.94
#